data_AF-A0A415JFJ8-F1
#
_entry.id   AF-A0A415JFJ8-F1
#
_cell.length_a   1.000
_cell.length_b   1.000
_cell.length_c   1.000
_cell.angle_alpha   90.00
_cell.angle_beta   90.00
_cell.angle_gamma   90.00
#
_symmetry.space_group_name_H-M   'P 1'
#
loop_
_entity.id
_entity.type
_entity.pdbx_description
1 polymer ?
#
loop_
_entity_poly.entity_id
_entity_poly.type
_entity_poly.pdbx_seq_one_letter_code
_entity_poly.pdbx_strand_id
1 'polypeptide(L)'
;MKNKKAFWGPFLFGVGIIAMIDGIIFHQLLQWHSVYMDTDRSHQIMSDGLFHLFSLVILFIGGILLWNRGELGSSRPQHIFWGASLLGAGWFNFLEGIINHHLLQIHHVNQLSPNRLLFDFAYDASGLLIILAGWLIYRKGKQG
;
A
#
# COMPACT_ATOMS: atom_id res chain seq x y z
N MET A 1 -4.08 25.87 1.04
CA MET A 1 -5.12 24.94 0.51
C MET A 1 -4.72 24.19 -0.77
N LYS A 2 -3.96 24.79 -1.71
CA LYS A 2 -3.50 24.10 -2.96
C LYS A 2 -2.69 22.80 -2.74
N ASN A 3 -1.87 22.73 -1.68
CA ASN A 3 -1.03 21.55 -1.39
C ASN A 3 -1.79 20.33 -0.85
N LYS A 4 -2.94 20.50 -0.16
CA LYS A 4 -3.71 19.36 0.36
C LYS A 4 -4.28 18.51 -0.78
N LYS A 5 -4.78 19.15 -1.84
CA LYS A 5 -5.25 18.44 -3.04
C LYS A 5 -4.10 17.69 -3.75
N ALA A 6 -2.84 18.09 -3.53
CA ALA A 6 -1.66 17.58 -4.23
C ALA A 6 -1.05 16.34 -3.62
N PHE A 7 -1.39 16.11 -2.37
CA PHE A 7 -0.97 14.96 -1.62
C PHE A 7 -1.84 13.73 -1.91
N TRP A 8 -3.17 13.90 -1.92
CA TRP A 8 -4.10 12.78 -1.92
C TRP A 8 -4.08 11.91 -3.18
N GLY A 9 -3.90 12.50 -4.37
CA GLY A 9 -3.80 11.73 -5.62
C GLY A 9 -2.63 10.74 -5.60
N PRO A 10 -1.38 11.21 -5.42
CA PRO A 10 -0.24 10.31 -5.29
C PRO A 10 -0.34 9.39 -4.07
N PHE A 11 -0.82 9.88 -2.92
CA PHE A 11 -0.99 9.04 -1.73
C PHE A 11 -1.89 7.82 -1.99
N LEU A 12 -3.10 8.04 -2.52
CA LEU A 12 -4.01 6.94 -2.86
C LEU A 12 -3.46 6.06 -3.98
N PHE A 13 -2.76 6.65 -4.95
CA PHE A 13 -2.05 5.88 -5.97
C PHE A 13 -1.02 4.92 -5.33
N GLY A 14 -0.23 5.39 -4.37
CA GLY A 14 0.72 4.57 -3.62
C GLY A 14 0.05 3.45 -2.81
N VAL A 15 -1.05 3.74 -2.13
CA VAL A 15 -1.87 2.73 -1.42
C VAL A 15 -2.32 1.63 -2.38
N GLY A 16 -2.91 2.00 -3.51
CA GLY A 16 -3.39 1.03 -4.50
C GLY A 16 -2.27 0.19 -5.11
N ILE A 17 -1.13 0.80 -5.43
CA ILE A 17 0.03 0.08 -5.99
C ILE A 17 0.58 -0.94 -5.00
N ILE A 18 0.85 -0.55 -3.75
CA ILE A 18 1.48 -1.49 -2.81
C ILE A 18 0.55 -2.65 -2.46
N ALA A 19 -0.75 -2.39 -2.30
CA ALA A 19 -1.75 -3.43 -2.09
C ALA A 19 -1.76 -4.42 -3.25
N MET A 20 -1.55 -3.95 -4.49
CA MET A 20 -1.45 -4.81 -5.67
C MET A 20 -0.17 -5.58 -5.76
N ILE A 21 0.95 -4.99 -5.40
CA ILE A 21 2.22 -5.71 -5.29
C ILE A 21 2.09 -6.83 -4.27
N ASP A 22 1.49 -6.54 -3.10
CA ASP A 22 1.27 -7.49 -2.02
C ASP A 22 0.38 -8.67 -2.48
N GLY A 23 -0.82 -8.39 -2.99
CA GLY A 23 -1.72 -9.44 -3.48
C GLY A 23 -1.13 -10.26 -4.63
N ILE A 24 -0.42 -9.64 -5.57
CA ILE A 24 0.21 -10.37 -6.68
C ILE A 24 1.36 -11.24 -6.17
N ILE A 25 2.29 -10.67 -5.40
CA ILE A 25 3.50 -11.38 -4.99
C ILE A 25 3.18 -12.41 -3.92
N PHE A 26 2.56 -12.01 -2.80
CA PHE A 26 2.37 -12.89 -1.66
C PHE A 26 1.14 -13.79 -1.79
N HIS A 27 0.03 -13.30 -2.35
CA HIS A 27 -1.18 -14.12 -2.44
C HIS A 27 -1.19 -15.03 -3.67
N GLN A 28 -0.71 -14.54 -4.82
CA GLN A 28 -0.86 -15.27 -6.09
C GLN A 28 0.41 -16.02 -6.52
N LEU A 29 1.56 -15.33 -6.56
CA LEU A 29 2.81 -15.92 -7.04
C LEU A 29 3.41 -16.86 -5.99
N LEU A 30 3.59 -16.37 -4.77
CA LEU A 30 4.17 -17.13 -3.68
C LEU A 30 3.15 -17.98 -2.93
N GLN A 31 1.87 -17.59 -2.97
CA GLN A 31 0.77 -18.25 -2.28
C GLN A 31 1.05 -18.47 -0.79
N TRP A 32 1.72 -17.50 -0.17
CA TRP A 32 2.11 -17.54 1.22
C TRP A 32 0.93 -17.33 2.16
N HIS A 33 -0.08 -16.58 1.71
CA HIS A 33 -1.35 -16.36 2.41
C HIS A 33 -2.42 -15.85 1.43
N SER A 34 -3.65 -15.81 1.90
CA SER A 34 -4.79 -15.10 1.30
C SER A 34 -5.37 -14.18 2.38
N VAL A 35 -6.22 -13.23 1.99
CA VAL A 35 -6.84 -12.25 2.91
C VAL A 35 -7.56 -12.93 4.07
N TYR A 36 -8.26 -14.03 3.80
CA TYR A 36 -8.93 -14.81 4.83
C TYR A 36 -8.47 -16.26 4.75
N MET A 37 -7.65 -16.67 5.73
CA MET A 37 -7.02 -18.00 5.70
C MET A 37 -7.90 -19.09 6.31
N ASP A 38 -8.83 -18.75 7.20
CA ASP A 38 -9.71 -19.69 7.89
C ASP A 38 -10.97 -20.04 7.05
N THR A 39 -10.74 -20.53 5.84
CA THR A 39 -11.78 -20.95 4.89
C THR A 39 -11.21 -21.89 3.81
N ASP A 40 -12.08 -22.40 2.93
CA ASP A 40 -11.66 -23.26 1.81
C ASP A 40 -10.94 -22.48 0.70
N ARG A 41 -10.29 -23.21 -0.23
CA ARG A 41 -9.48 -22.59 -1.28
C ARG A 41 -10.27 -21.68 -2.21
N SER A 42 -11.54 -22.00 -2.49
CA SER A 42 -12.39 -21.20 -3.38
C SER A 42 -12.70 -19.85 -2.74
N HIS A 43 -12.99 -19.84 -1.44
CA HIS A 43 -13.27 -18.62 -0.69
C HIS A 43 -12.00 -17.79 -0.40
N GLN A 44 -10.84 -18.43 -0.25
CA GLN A 44 -9.54 -17.74 -0.21
C GLN A 44 -9.31 -16.94 -1.50
N ILE A 45 -9.46 -17.59 -2.66
CA ILE A 45 -9.33 -16.94 -3.97
C ILE A 45 -10.35 -15.80 -4.13
N MET A 46 -11.59 -16.00 -3.67
CA MET A 46 -12.60 -14.95 -3.68
C MET A 46 -12.19 -13.75 -2.81
N SER A 47 -11.68 -14.01 -1.60
CA SER A 47 -11.24 -12.95 -0.68
C SER A 47 -10.08 -12.13 -1.26
N ASP A 48 -9.11 -12.79 -1.91
CA ASP A 48 -8.04 -12.14 -2.63
C ASP A 48 -8.58 -11.31 -3.80
N GLY A 49 -9.54 -11.85 -4.56
CA GLY A 49 -10.21 -11.13 -5.64
C GLY A 49 -10.92 -9.86 -5.19
N LEU A 50 -11.59 -9.89 -4.03
CA LEU A 50 -12.23 -8.71 -3.45
C LEU A 50 -11.20 -7.67 -2.99
N PHE A 51 -10.08 -8.12 -2.42
CA PHE A 51 -8.95 -7.25 -2.09
C PHE A 51 -8.33 -6.60 -3.33
N HIS A 52 -8.15 -7.37 -4.41
CA HIS A 52 -7.75 -6.86 -5.74
C HIS A 52 -8.71 -5.84 -6.31
N LEU A 53 -10.02 -6.06 -6.18
CA LEU A 53 -11.00 -5.09 -6.63
C LEU A 53 -10.92 -3.79 -5.81
N PHE A 54 -10.81 -3.91 -4.48
CA PHE A 54 -10.74 -2.77 -3.57
C PHE A 54 -9.51 -1.89 -3.84
N SER A 55 -8.32 -2.50 -3.90
CA SER A 55 -7.08 -1.79 -4.19
C SER A 55 -7.08 -1.18 -5.61
N LEU A 56 -7.67 -1.86 -6.60
CA LEU A 56 -7.82 -1.35 -7.96
C LEU A 56 -8.70 -0.11 -7.97
N VAL A 57 -9.81 -0.11 -7.24
CA VAL A 57 -10.67 1.08 -7.07
C VAL A 57 -9.87 2.23 -6.43
N ILE A 58 -9.10 1.98 -5.38
CA ILE A 58 -8.23 3.01 -4.77
C ILE A 58 -7.21 3.54 -5.77
N LEU A 59 -6.56 2.65 -6.52
CA LEU A 59 -5.59 3.00 -7.55
C LEU A 59 -6.21 3.89 -8.63
N PHE A 60 -7.41 3.53 -9.12
CA PHE A 60 -8.16 4.33 -10.09
C PHE A 60 -8.55 5.70 -9.53
N ILE A 61 -9.03 5.79 -8.29
CA ILE A 61 -9.33 7.08 -7.65
C ILE A 61 -8.07 7.94 -7.57
N GLY A 62 -6.93 7.37 -7.13
CA GLY A 62 -5.64 8.04 -7.14
C GLY A 62 -5.24 8.53 -8.53
N GLY A 63 -5.40 7.68 -9.55
CA GLY A 63 -5.17 7.98 -10.96
C GLY A 63 -6.05 9.11 -11.49
N ILE A 64 -7.35 9.10 -11.21
CA ILE A 64 -8.29 10.17 -11.60
C ILE A 64 -7.89 11.50 -10.95
N LEU A 65 -7.54 11.48 -9.67
CA LEU A 65 -7.09 12.69 -8.96
C LEU A 65 -5.78 13.23 -9.55
N LEU A 66 -4.87 12.34 -9.99
CA LEU A 66 -3.63 12.72 -10.70
C LEU A 66 -3.90 13.24 -12.11
N TRP A 67 -4.86 12.66 -12.83
CA TRP A 67 -5.26 13.04 -14.18
C TRP A 67 -5.95 14.40 -14.19
N ASN A 68 -6.89 14.64 -13.27
CA ASN A 68 -7.61 15.91 -13.13
C ASN A 68 -6.72 17.07 -12.67
N ARG A 69 -5.47 16.79 -12.29
CA ARG A 69 -4.42 17.79 -12.07
C ARG A 69 -3.71 18.20 -13.36
N GLY A 70 -4.10 17.63 -14.50
CA GLY A 70 -3.60 17.83 -15.86
C GLY A 70 -3.60 19.27 -16.38
N GLU A 71 -4.44 20.14 -15.82
CA GLU A 71 -4.72 21.45 -16.44
C GLU A 71 -3.83 22.61 -15.95
N LEU A 72 -2.88 22.37 -15.05
CA LEU A 72 -2.03 23.44 -14.49
C LEU A 72 -0.53 23.14 -14.68
N GLY A 73 0.04 23.66 -15.78
CA GLY A 73 1.41 24.17 -15.91
C GLY A 73 2.61 23.28 -15.56
N SER A 74 3.54 23.20 -16.51
CA SER A 74 4.87 22.55 -16.65
C SER A 74 5.88 22.43 -15.47
N SER A 75 5.51 22.50 -14.19
CA SER A 75 6.43 22.09 -13.12
C SER A 75 5.71 21.43 -11.95
N ARG A 76 5.45 20.12 -12.11
CA ARG A 76 4.92 19.29 -11.02
C ARG A 76 6.06 18.93 -10.08
N PRO A 77 5.99 19.24 -8.78
CA PRO A 77 7.08 18.93 -7.88
C PRO A 77 7.15 17.41 -7.67
N GLN A 78 8.13 16.75 -8.31
CA GLN A 78 8.28 15.29 -8.27
C GLN A 78 8.38 14.73 -6.85
N HIS A 79 8.95 15.52 -5.93
CA HIS A 79 9.03 15.20 -4.51
C HIS A 79 7.65 15.08 -3.84
N ILE A 80 6.63 15.83 -4.29
CA ILE A 80 5.26 15.68 -3.79
C ILE A 80 4.68 14.36 -4.28
N PHE A 81 4.86 14.04 -5.57
CA PHE A 81 4.37 12.80 -6.13
C PHE A 81 5.00 11.59 -5.44
N TRP A 82 6.32 11.43 -5.52
CA TRP A 82 7.02 10.28 -4.96
C TRP A 82 6.93 10.23 -3.44
N GLY A 83 7.06 11.37 -2.76
CA GLY A 83 6.96 11.44 -1.31
C GLY A 83 5.58 11.02 -0.82
N ALA A 84 4.50 11.53 -1.43
CA ALA A 84 3.14 11.15 -1.02
C ALA A 84 2.77 9.72 -1.43
N SER A 85 3.19 9.24 -2.60
CA SER A 85 3.00 7.84 -3.02
C SER A 85 3.66 6.86 -2.05
N LEU A 86 4.91 7.10 -1.68
CA LEU A 86 5.60 6.26 -0.69
C LEU A 86 4.93 6.34 0.69
N LEU A 87 4.50 7.52 1.13
CA LEU A 87 3.74 7.65 2.38
C LEU A 87 2.45 6.82 2.33
N GLY A 88 1.71 6.85 1.22
CA GLY A 88 0.52 6.02 1.03
C GLY A 88 0.83 4.54 1.10
N ALA A 89 1.85 4.10 0.35
CA ALA A 89 2.28 2.71 0.33
C ALA A 89 2.70 2.21 1.72
N GLY A 90 3.59 2.94 2.39
CA GLY A 90 4.11 2.52 3.68
C GLY A 90 3.05 2.52 4.79
N TRP A 91 2.15 3.51 4.81
CA TRP A 91 1.05 3.52 5.78
C TRP A 91 0.05 2.39 5.55
N PHE A 92 -0.22 2.03 4.28
CA PHE A 92 -1.07 0.89 3.99
C PHE A 92 -0.45 -0.41 4.51
N ASN A 93 0.79 -0.74 4.11
CA ASN A 93 1.44 -1.97 4.58
C ASN A 93 1.55 -2.02 6.11
N PHE A 94 1.95 -0.92 6.75
CA PHE A 94 2.10 -0.91 8.20
C PHE A 94 0.75 -1.10 8.91
N LEU A 95 -0.32 -0.42 8.48
CA LEU A 95 -1.62 -0.58 9.10
C LEU A 95 -2.25 -1.94 8.81
N GLU A 96 -2.07 -2.45 7.61
CA GLU A 96 -2.49 -3.80 7.22
C GLU A 96 -1.83 -4.83 8.14
N GLY A 97 -0.50 -4.76 8.31
CA GLY A 97 0.22 -5.72 9.15
C GLY A 97 -0.17 -5.62 10.63
N ILE A 98 -0.23 -4.41 11.18
CA ILE A 98 -0.68 -4.19 12.56
C ILE A 98 -2.10 -4.72 12.78
N ILE A 99 -3.05 -4.43 11.89
CA ILE A 99 -4.44 -4.80 12.07
C ILE A 99 -4.64 -6.29 11.81
N ASN A 100 -4.19 -6.81 10.68
CA ASN A 100 -4.54 -8.15 10.23
C ASN A 100 -3.62 -9.23 10.76
N HIS A 101 -2.31 -8.97 10.89
CA HIS A 101 -1.36 -9.98 11.37
C HIS A 101 -1.27 -10.02 12.89
N HIS A 102 -1.36 -8.87 13.55
CA HIS A 102 -1.16 -8.79 15.01
C HIS A 102 -2.44 -8.69 15.82
N LEU A 103 -3.37 -7.78 15.45
CA LEU A 103 -4.59 -7.54 16.22
C LEU A 103 -5.69 -8.57 15.92
N LEU A 104 -6.02 -8.76 14.64
CA LEU A 104 -7.08 -9.66 14.21
C LEU A 104 -6.58 -11.08 13.96
N GLN A 105 -5.30 -11.23 13.63
CA GLN A 105 -4.65 -12.52 13.32
C GLN A 105 -5.39 -13.34 12.26
N ILE A 106 -6.02 -12.66 11.29
CA ILE A 106 -6.79 -13.31 10.22
C ILE A 106 -5.89 -13.99 9.18
N HIS A 107 -4.65 -13.51 9.05
CA HIS A 107 -3.58 -14.15 8.28
C HIS A 107 -2.21 -13.73 8.83
N HIS A 108 -1.17 -14.45 8.41
CA HIS A 108 0.23 -14.08 8.60
C HIS A 108 0.89 -13.93 7.24
N VAL A 109 1.93 -13.10 7.13
CA VAL A 109 2.62 -12.82 5.86
C VAL A 109 3.13 -14.09 5.19
N ASN A 110 3.63 -15.05 5.98
CA ASN A 110 4.02 -16.36 5.49
C ASN A 110 3.45 -17.47 6.37
N GLN A 111 2.28 -17.98 5.99
CA GLN A 111 1.58 -19.03 6.73
C GLN A 111 2.33 -20.37 6.73
N LEU A 112 3.19 -20.59 5.72
CA LEU A 112 3.97 -21.82 5.55
C LEU A 112 5.23 -21.83 6.43
N SER A 113 5.66 -20.68 6.93
CA SER A 113 6.85 -20.55 7.77
C SER A 113 6.58 -20.99 9.21
N PRO A 114 7.53 -21.70 9.87
CA PRO A 114 7.44 -21.95 11.31
C PRO A 114 7.63 -20.68 12.15
N ASN A 115 8.24 -19.63 11.58
CA ASN A 115 8.54 -18.36 12.27
C ASN A 115 7.66 -17.22 11.73
N ARG A 116 6.33 -17.38 11.82
CA ARG A 116 5.36 -16.43 11.23
C ARG A 116 5.55 -14.98 11.71
N LEU A 117 5.71 -14.79 13.02
CA LEU A 117 5.90 -13.46 13.62
C LEU A 117 7.14 -12.73 13.09
N LEU A 118 8.21 -13.45 12.72
CA LEU A 118 9.39 -12.82 12.13
C LEU A 118 9.06 -12.18 10.77
N PHE A 119 8.24 -12.85 9.96
CA PHE A 119 7.77 -12.32 8.68
C PHE A 119 6.81 -11.15 8.87
N ASP A 120 5.90 -11.23 9.87
CA ASP A 120 4.97 -10.14 10.17
C ASP A 120 5.73 -8.88 10.63
N PHE A 121 6.71 -9.01 11.53
CA PHE A 121 7.55 -7.88 11.94
C PHE A 121 8.43 -7.34 10.80
N ALA A 122 8.96 -8.21 9.93
CA ALA A 122 9.72 -7.77 8.77
C ALA A 122 8.84 -6.97 7.79
N TYR A 123 7.58 -7.39 7.62
CA TYR A 123 6.60 -6.67 6.82
C TYR A 123 6.28 -5.29 7.40
N ASP A 124 6.00 -5.20 8.71
CA ASP A 124 5.75 -3.90 9.37
C ASP A 124 6.97 -2.97 9.30
N ALA A 125 8.16 -3.52 9.54
CA ALA A 125 9.42 -2.78 9.43
C ALA A 125 9.60 -2.24 8.01
N SER A 126 9.26 -3.01 6.97
CA SER A 126 9.28 -2.53 5.59
C SER A 126 8.33 -1.35 5.38
N GLY A 127 7.12 -1.40 5.95
CA GLY A 127 6.16 -0.30 5.92
C GLY A 127 6.73 0.98 6.57
N LEU A 128 7.33 0.86 7.75
CA LEU A 128 7.97 1.98 8.44
C LEU A 128 9.14 2.58 7.65
N LEU A 129 9.96 1.75 7.01
CA LEU A 129 11.06 2.20 6.15
C LEU A 129 10.54 2.97 4.93
N ILE A 130 9.47 2.48 4.30
CA ILE A 130 8.80 3.15 3.17
C ILE A 130 8.21 4.50 3.62
N ILE A 131 7.55 4.55 4.79
CA ILE A 131 7.04 5.81 5.38
C ILE A 131 8.17 6.81 5.58
N LEU A 132 9.30 6.39 6.18
CA LEU A 132 10.45 7.25 6.42
C LEU A 132 11.03 7.79 5.11
N ALA A 133 11.21 6.94 4.11
CA ALA A 133 11.68 7.34 2.79
C ALA A 133 10.74 8.37 2.13
N GLY A 134 9.43 8.09 2.15
CA GLY A 134 8.41 9.00 1.63
C GLY A 134 8.41 10.36 2.34
N TRP A 135 8.54 10.37 3.66
CA TRP A 135 8.62 11.58 4.46
C TRP A 135 9.88 12.42 4.14
N LEU A 136 11.05 11.80 4.03
CA LEU A 136 12.30 12.47 3.69
C LEU A 136 12.22 13.13 2.31
N ILE A 137 11.69 12.41 1.31
CA ILE A 137 11.48 12.94 -0.05
C ILE A 137 10.49 14.10 -0.03
N TYR A 138 9.35 13.93 0.65
CA TYR A 138 8.30 14.95 0.73
C TYR A 138 8.79 16.25 1.40
N ARG A 139 9.68 16.15 2.41
CA ARG A 139 10.23 17.31 3.13
C ARG A 139 11.29 18.07 2.35
N LYS A 140 12.22 17.38 1.68
CA LYS A 140 13.35 18.03 0.96
C LYS A 140 12.87 19.04 -0.07
N GLY A 141 11.79 18.77 -0.78
CA GLY A 141 11.26 19.69 -1.78
C GLY A 141 10.47 20.88 -1.24
N LYS A 142 10.24 20.99 0.08
CA LYS A 142 9.73 22.23 0.70
C LYS A 142 10.83 23.24 1.03
N GLN A 143 12.09 22.81 0.99
CA GLN A 143 13.24 23.61 1.44
C GLN A 143 14.08 24.19 0.28
N GLY A 144 13.82 23.77 -0.96
CA GLY A 144 14.36 24.37 -2.19
C GLY A 144 13.26 25.10 -2.94
#